data_AF-A0ABD2NBS1-F1
#
_entry.id   AF-A0ABD2NBS1-F1
#
_cell.length_a   1.000
_cell.length_b   1.000
_cell.length_c   1.000
_cell.angle_alpha   90.00
_cell.angle_beta   90.00
_cell.angle_gamma   90.00
#
_symmetry.space_group_name_H-M   'P 1'
#
loop_
_entity.id
_entity.type
_entity.pdbx_description
1 polymer ?
#
loop_
_entity_poly.entity_id
_entity_poly.type
_entity_poly.pdbx_seq_one_letter_code
_entity_poly.pdbx_strand_id
1 'polypeptide(L)'
;MDIKTSFQCEFCEKSYAYQKNLNLHLKKAHGLEKGIASFPFDAHTHKCLEGCNRSFRLISDLRYHLKQDHGKIMEAELLAFRSMRDFKMWFDNLVKQNNVTYFREVPPKTVFILCVIEVVYQE
;
A
#
# COMPACT_ATOMS: atom_id res chain seq x y z
N MET A 1 13.87 -6.04 31.40
CA MET A 1 13.33 -7.14 30.59
C MET A 1 13.56 -6.77 29.13
N ASP A 2 14.54 -7.42 28.49
CA ASP A 2 14.98 -7.12 27.14
C ASP A 2 13.97 -7.61 26.10
N ILE A 3 13.19 -6.70 25.53
CA ILE A 3 12.46 -6.98 24.28
C ILE A 3 13.50 -6.93 23.17
N LYS A 4 14.14 -8.06 22.91
CA LYS A 4 15.03 -8.23 21.75
C LYS A 4 14.12 -8.29 20.51
N THR A 5 13.92 -7.15 19.86
CA THR A 5 13.13 -7.01 18.62
C THR A 5 13.90 -7.63 17.45
N SER A 6 14.00 -8.97 17.42
CA SER A 6 14.56 -9.69 16.27
C SER A 6 13.49 -9.89 15.20
N PHE A 7 13.86 -9.64 13.94
CA PHE A 7 13.04 -9.90 12.77
C PHE A 7 13.24 -11.35 12.33
N GLN A 8 12.24 -12.20 12.58
CA GLN A 8 12.28 -13.62 12.28
C GLN A 8 11.79 -13.90 10.86
N CYS A 9 12.42 -14.87 10.18
CA CYS A 9 11.93 -15.39 8.92
C CYS A 9 10.70 -16.29 9.14
N GLU A 10 9.68 -16.15 8.31
CA GLU A 10 8.49 -17.02 8.38
C GLU A 10 8.72 -18.38 7.70
N PHE A 11 9.74 -18.49 6.86
CA PHE A 11 10.06 -19.70 6.08
C PHE A 11 11.19 -20.54 6.70
N CYS A 12 11.87 -20.03 7.73
CA CYS A 12 12.89 -20.78 8.48
C CYS A 12 13.13 -20.17 9.87
N GLU A 13 13.86 -20.86 10.73
CA GLU A 13 14.11 -20.45 12.12
C GLU A 13 15.14 -19.31 12.28
N LYS A 14 15.53 -18.63 11.21
CA LYS A 14 16.55 -17.56 11.27
C LYS A 14 15.95 -16.23 11.72
N SER A 15 16.68 -15.55 12.58
CA SER A 15 16.31 -14.25 13.14
C SER A 15 17.41 -13.21 12.90
N TYR A 16 17.02 -11.98 12.61
CA TYR A 16 17.92 -10.90 12.22
C TYR A 16 17.75 -9.69 13.12
N ALA A 17 18.86 -9.01 13.42
CA ALA A 17 18.84 -7.76 14.21
C ALA A 17 18.18 -6.58 13.48
N TYR A 18 18.06 -6.66 12.15
CA TYR A 18 17.50 -5.59 11.33
C TYR A 18 16.63 -6.17 10.20
N GLN A 19 15.51 -5.52 9.89
CA GLN A 19 14.61 -5.90 8.80
C GLN A 19 15.34 -6.01 7.45
N LYS A 20 16.28 -5.09 7.15
CA LYS A 20 17.09 -5.14 5.91
C LYS A 20 17.85 -6.46 5.76
N ASN A 21 18.29 -7.06 6.87
CA ASN A 21 19.03 -8.32 6.85
C ASN A 21 18.07 -9.51 6.64
N LEU A 22 16.87 -9.45 7.23
CA LEU A 22 15.82 -10.42 6.95
C LEU A 22 15.44 -10.38 5.46
N ASN A 23 15.25 -9.20 4.88
CA ASN A 23 14.92 -9.05 3.46
C ASN A 23 16.02 -9.61 2.54
N LEU A 24 17.29 -9.36 2.86
CA LEU A 24 18.42 -9.94 2.12
C LEU A 24 18.41 -11.47 2.20
N HIS A 25 18.07 -12.02 3.37
CA HIS A 25 17.90 -13.44 3.55
C HIS A 25 16.73 -14.00 2.74
N LEU A 26 15.56 -13.36 2.77
CA LEU A 26 14.38 -13.73 1.98
C LEU A 26 14.71 -13.79 0.48
N LYS A 27 15.49 -12.82 -0.02
CA LYS A 27 15.96 -12.83 -1.41
C LYS A 27 16.90 -13.99 -1.71
N LYS A 28 17.91 -14.23 -0.87
CA LYS A 28 18.97 -15.23 -1.14
C LYS A 28 18.55 -16.67 -0.85
N ALA A 29 17.79 -16.88 0.21
CA ALA A 29 17.44 -18.21 0.71
C ALA A 29 16.06 -18.69 0.22
N HIS A 30 15.16 -17.75 -0.08
CA HIS A 30 13.78 -18.06 -0.46
C HIS A 30 13.39 -17.48 -1.83
N GLY A 31 14.34 -16.88 -2.57
CA GLY A 31 14.10 -16.40 -3.94
C GLY A 31 13.12 -15.22 -4.04
N LEU A 32 12.84 -14.53 -2.93
CA LEU A 32 11.92 -13.40 -2.93
C LEU A 32 12.61 -12.19 -3.59
N GLU A 33 12.36 -12.03 -4.89
CA GLU A 33 13.13 -11.14 -5.78
C GLU A 33 13.07 -9.67 -5.37
N LYS A 34 11.99 -9.26 -4.70
CA LYS A 34 11.85 -7.95 -4.09
C LYS A 34 11.87 -8.11 -2.57
N GLY A 35 12.99 -7.76 -1.96
CA GLY A 35 13.14 -7.63 -0.51
C GLY A 35 12.37 -6.43 0.03
N ILE A 36 11.05 -6.40 -0.22
CA ILE A 36 10.16 -5.38 0.31
C ILE A 36 10.15 -5.55 1.81
N ALA A 37 10.57 -4.48 2.50
CA ALA A 37 10.51 -4.45 3.94
C ALA A 37 9.04 -4.35 4.34
N SER A 38 8.44 -5.49 4.67
CA SER A 38 7.24 -5.51 5.49
C SER A 38 7.63 -5.33 6.95
N PHE A 39 6.85 -4.55 7.68
CA PHE A 39 7.03 -4.28 9.09
C PHE A 39 5.75 -4.66 9.85
N PRO A 40 5.77 -4.73 11.19
CA PRO A 40 4.54 -4.85 11.97
C PRO A 40 3.52 -3.77 11.58
N PHE A 41 2.23 -4.06 11.66
CA PHE A 41 1.13 -3.19 11.22
C PHE A 41 1.21 -1.74 11.70
N ASP A 42 1.71 -1.49 12.90
CA ASP A 42 1.77 -0.15 13.48
C ASP A 42 3.11 0.57 13.27
N ALA A 43 4.06 -0.06 12.57
CA ALA A 43 5.38 0.52 12.36
C ALA A 43 5.38 1.65 11.31
N HIS A 44 4.51 1.60 10.30
CA HIS A 44 4.49 2.56 9.19
C HIS A 44 3.08 2.90 8.72
N THR A 45 2.96 4.01 7.98
CA THR A 45 1.70 4.58 7.49
C THR A 45 0.97 3.69 6.48
N HIS A 46 1.69 3.01 5.58
CA HIS A 46 1.05 2.22 4.53
C HIS A 46 0.76 0.81 5.05
N LYS A 47 -0.40 0.64 5.69
CA LYS A 47 -0.83 -0.61 6.31
C LYS A 47 -1.59 -1.49 5.33
N CYS A 48 -1.40 -2.80 5.41
CA CYS A 48 -2.26 -3.75 4.72
C CYS A 48 -3.51 -4.02 5.56
N LEU A 49 -4.69 -3.77 4.97
CA LEU A 49 -5.99 -3.96 5.63
C LEU A 49 -6.63 -5.31 5.30
N GLU A 50 -5.97 -6.17 4.53
CA GLU A 50 -6.44 -7.52 4.15
C GLU A 50 -6.15 -8.58 5.24
N GLY A 51 -5.89 -8.17 6.49
CA GLY A 51 -5.76 -9.07 7.65
C GLY A 51 -4.37 -9.66 7.91
N CYS A 52 -3.34 -9.31 7.15
CA CYS A 52 -1.99 -9.88 7.32
C CYS A 52 -1.10 -9.15 8.36
N ASN A 53 -1.62 -8.12 9.04
CA ASN A 53 -0.93 -7.34 10.09
C ASN A 53 0.45 -6.77 9.68
N ARG A 54 0.59 -6.36 8.40
CA ARG A 54 1.83 -5.78 7.84
C ARG A 54 1.68 -4.30 7.55
N SER A 55 2.77 -3.55 7.64
CA SER A 55 2.90 -2.19 7.15
C SER A 55 4.15 -1.99 6.32
N PHE A 56 4.17 -0.93 5.52
CA PHE A 56 5.19 -0.65 4.53
C PHE A 56 5.61 0.82 4.59
N ARG A 57 6.88 1.07 4.27
CA ARG A 57 7.44 2.43 4.26
C ARG A 57 7.00 3.24 3.04
N LEU A 58 6.82 2.59 1.90
CA LEU A 58 6.41 3.23 0.65
C LEU A 58 5.05 2.69 0.19
N ILE A 59 4.26 3.52 -0.46
CA ILE A 59 2.99 3.08 -1.04
C ILE A 59 3.20 2.05 -2.17
N SER A 60 4.28 2.16 -2.96
CA SER A 60 4.66 1.18 -3.97
C SER A 60 4.90 -0.22 -3.40
N ASP A 61 5.41 -0.28 -2.17
CA ASP A 61 5.69 -1.52 -1.48
C ASP A 61 4.39 -2.20 -1.03
N LEU A 62 3.46 -1.41 -0.48
CA LEU A 62 2.10 -1.88 -0.17
C LEU A 62 1.39 -2.35 -1.45
N ARG A 63 1.45 -1.60 -2.56
CA ARG A 63 0.82 -2.00 -3.84
C ARG A 63 1.37 -3.33 -4.36
N TYR A 64 2.69 -3.51 -4.29
CA TYR A 64 3.29 -4.77 -4.70
C TYR A 64 2.83 -5.92 -3.80
N HIS A 65 2.84 -5.72 -2.48
CA HIS A 65 2.33 -6.70 -1.51
C HIS A 65 0.87 -7.06 -1.80
N LEU A 66 -0.01 -6.07 -1.97
CA LEU A 66 -1.41 -6.27 -2.32
C LEU A 66 -1.57 -7.09 -3.61
N LYS A 67 -0.74 -6.82 -4.64
CA LYS A 67 -0.75 -7.59 -5.88
C LYS A 67 -0.28 -9.03 -5.70
N GLN A 68 0.84 -9.25 -5.00
CA GLN A 68 1.45 -10.59 -4.90
C GLN A 68 0.76 -11.49 -3.87
N ASP A 69 0.39 -10.93 -2.72
CA ASP A 69 -0.09 -11.69 -1.57
C ASP A 69 -1.63 -11.68 -1.46
N HIS A 70 -2.30 -10.71 -2.09
CA HIS A 70 -3.77 -10.57 -2.01
C HIS A 70 -4.48 -10.50 -3.38
N GLY A 71 -3.73 -10.61 -4.48
CA GLY A 71 -4.29 -10.53 -5.84
C GLY A 71 -4.95 -9.18 -6.17
N LYS A 72 -4.75 -8.14 -5.35
CA LYS A 72 -5.36 -6.81 -5.54
C LYS A 72 -4.47 -6.00 -6.46
N ILE A 73 -4.92 -5.83 -7.71
CA ILE A 73 -4.22 -5.01 -8.70
C ILE A 73 -4.76 -3.58 -8.57
N MET A 74 -3.84 -2.64 -8.39
CA MET A 74 -4.15 -1.20 -8.36
C MET A 74 -3.73 -0.58 -9.69
N GLU A 75 -4.68 -0.07 -10.45
CA GLU A 75 -4.42 0.67 -11.69
C GLU A 75 -4.79 2.14 -11.53
N ALA A 76 -4.05 3.02 -12.20
CA ALA A 76 -4.31 4.44 -12.21
C ALA A 76 -5.17 4.79 -13.42
N GLU A 77 -6.36 5.32 -13.18
CA GLU A 77 -7.23 5.84 -14.24
C GLU A 77 -7.19 7.38 -14.25
N LEU A 78 -7.07 7.95 -15.46
CA LEU A 78 -7.15 9.39 -15.68
C LEU A 78 -8.55 9.76 -16.17
N LEU A 79 -9.34 10.37 -15.29
CA LEU A 79 -10.67 10.86 -15.62
C LEU A 79 -10.65 12.36 -15.91
N ALA A 80 -11.13 12.74 -17.09
CA ALA A 80 -11.30 14.13 -17.49
C ALA A 80 -12.75 14.57 -17.34
N PHE A 81 -12.96 15.71 -16.68
CA PHE A 81 -14.29 16.28 -16.44
C PHE A 81 -14.43 17.61 -17.16
N ARG A 82 -15.62 17.87 -17.74
CA ARG A 82 -15.89 19.10 -18.48
C ARG A 82 -16.02 20.31 -17.56
N SER A 83 -16.36 20.08 -16.29
CA SER A 83 -16.45 21.12 -15.25
C SER A 83 -16.19 20.55 -13.85
N MET A 84 -15.90 21.45 -12.89
CA MET A 84 -15.83 21.08 -11.47
C MET A 84 -17.15 20.52 -10.92
N ARG A 85 -18.29 20.91 -11.50
CA ARG A 85 -19.59 20.37 -11.12
C ARG A 85 -19.68 18.90 -11.50
N ASP A 86 -19.25 18.55 -12.71
CA ASP A 86 -19.26 17.16 -13.20
C ASP A 86 -18.32 16.29 -12.37
N PHE A 87 -17.12 16.79 -12.05
CA PHE A 87 -16.21 16.13 -11.12
C PHE A 87 -16.86 15.90 -9.76
N LYS A 88 -17.50 16.93 -9.18
CA LYS A 88 -18.12 16.82 -7.86
C LYS A 88 -19.27 15.81 -7.86
N MET A 89 -20.13 15.82 -8.88
CA MET A 89 -21.22 14.85 -9.00
C MET A 89 -20.71 13.42 -9.10
N TRP A 90 -19.68 13.19 -9.93
CA TRP A 90 -19.03 11.89 -10.04
C TRP A 90 -18.40 11.47 -8.71
N PHE A 91 -17.68 12.38 -8.04
CA PHE A 91 -17.02 12.10 -6.77
C PHE A 91 -18.00 11.79 -5.64
N ASP A 92 -19.09 12.57 -5.53
CA ASP A 92 -20.16 12.33 -4.55
C ASP A 92 -20.82 10.95 -4.81
N ASN A 93 -20.99 10.56 -6.08
CA ASN A 93 -21.50 9.23 -6.43
C ASN A 93 -20.48 8.12 -6.08
N LEU A 94 -19.19 8.32 -6.36
CA LEU A 94 -18.14 7.37 -6.02
C LEU A 94 -18.10 7.11 -4.50
N VAL A 95 -18.11 8.19 -3.70
CA VAL A 95 -18.20 8.13 -2.22
C VAL A 95 -19.40 7.31 -1.78
N LYS A 96 -20.58 7.57 -2.37
CA LYS A 96 -21.83 6.88 -2.03
C LYS A 96 -21.81 5.40 -2.42
N GLN A 97 -21.30 5.07 -3.60
CA GLN A 97 -21.25 3.70 -4.12
C GLN A 97 -20.25 2.83 -3.34
N ASN A 98 -19.09 3.37 -3.00
CA ASN A 98 -18.04 2.62 -2.30
C ASN A 98 -18.17 2.68 -0.78
N ASN A 99 -19.10 3.48 -0.25
CA ASN A 99 -19.29 3.68 1.19
C ASN A 99 -17.99 4.09 1.91
N VAL A 100 -17.25 5.02 1.32
CA VAL A 100 -15.97 5.52 1.84
C VAL A 100 -15.97 7.04 1.91
N THR A 101 -15.21 7.60 2.85
CA THR A 101 -14.98 9.04 2.96
C THR A 101 -13.56 9.35 2.54
N TYR A 102 -13.39 10.30 1.60
CA TYR A 102 -12.06 10.78 1.19
C TYR A 102 -11.75 12.11 1.85
N PHE A 103 -10.48 12.29 2.22
CA PHE A 103 -9.95 13.55 2.73
C PHE A 103 -9.12 14.22 1.65
N ARG A 104 -9.33 15.53 1.45
CA ARG A 104 -8.51 16.32 0.53
C ARG A 104 -7.17 16.62 1.20
N GLU A 105 -6.09 16.02 0.73
CA GLU A 105 -4.76 16.60 0.91
C GLU A 105 -4.61 17.75 -0.10
N VAL A 106 -4.36 18.96 0.38
CA VAL A 106 -4.22 20.15 -0.48
C VAL A 106 -2.84 20.09 -1.15
N PRO A 107 -2.72 19.91 -2.47
CA PRO A 107 -1.42 19.92 -3.13
C PRO A 107 -0.87 21.35 -3.14
N PRO A 108 0.47 21.54 -3.10
CA PRO A 108 1.07 22.85 -3.32
C PRO A 108 0.82 23.31 -4.76
N LYS A 109 -0.20 24.17 -4.93
CA LYS A 109 -0.49 25.07 -6.06
C LYS A 109 -0.07 24.58 -7.47
N THR A 110 -0.91 23.77 -8.13
CA THR A 110 -0.93 23.70 -9.61
C THR A 110 -2.35 23.52 -10.13
N VAL A 111 -2.76 24.36 -11.09
CA VAL A 111 -4.14 24.49 -11.60
C VAL A 111 -4.31 23.60 -12.83
N PHE A 112 -4.64 22.33 -12.62
CA PHE A 112 -5.34 21.46 -13.58
C PHE A 112 -6.18 20.48 -12.78
N ILE A 113 -7.48 20.33 -13.10
CA ILE A 113 -8.37 19.37 -12.42
C ILE A 113 -8.10 17.99 -13.00
N LEU A 114 -6.97 17.41 -12.61
CA LEU A 114 -6.61 16.04 -12.88
C LEU A 114 -6.82 15.25 -11.59
N CYS A 115 -7.78 14.33 -11.59
CA CYS A 115 -7.95 13.38 -10.50
C CYS A 115 -7.32 12.05 -10.95
N VAL A 116 -6.27 11.64 -10.26
CA VAL A 116 -5.70 10.30 -10.38
C VAL A 116 -6.40 9.46 -9.33
N ILE A 117 -7.16 8.46 -9.76
CA ILE A 117 -7.82 7.51 -8.86
C ILE A 117 -7.14 6.17 -9.02
N GLU A 118 -6.84 5.53 -7.90
CA GLU A 118 -6.34 4.16 -7.89
C GLU A 118 -7.52 3.23 -7.71
N VAL A 119 -7.85 2.49 -8.78
CA VAL A 119 -8.94 1.51 -8.78
C VAL A 119 -8.36 0.16 -8.39
N VAL A 120 -9.01 -0.52 -7.45
CA VAL A 120 -8.68 -1.89 -7.05
C VAL A 120 -9.58 -2.85 -7.81
N TYR A 121 -9.00 -3.71 -8.63
CA TYR A 121 -9.72 -4.81 -9.26
C TYR A 121 -9.60 -6.07 -8.40
N GLN A 122 -10.70 -6.82 -8.28
CA GLN A 122 -10.76 -8.15 -7.68
C GLN A 122 -11.16 -9.13 -8.79
N GLU A 123 -10.34 -10.13 -9.08
CA GLU A 123 -10.73 -11.28 -9.92
C GLU A 123 -11.57 -12.28 -9.12
#